data_AF-A0A7Y5H3M8-F1
#
_entry.id   AF-A0A7Y5H3M8-F1
#
_cell.length_a   1.000
_cell.length_b   1.000
_cell.length_c   1.000
_cell.angle_alpha   90.00
_cell.angle_beta   90.00
_cell.angle_gamma   90.00
#
_symmetry.space_group_name_H-M   'P 1'
#
loop_
_entity.id
_entity.type
_entity.pdbx_description
1 polymer ?
#
loop_
_entity_poly.entity_id
_entity_poly.type
_entity_poly.pdbx_seq_one_letter_code
_entity_poly.pdbx_strand_id
1 'polypeptide(L)'
;MAKRKTKRNQKAQTPAWWNAMISRREAGQRLAALATGAAMLPFASILTGCGEEVELDALELQQKQGWQVGADGENLDFKDEQTRDSLGQAWENYADPAALMVAYEPKNYRWKPFKVTTLVQSLSQETLRKQVKPVLSDAMKTAYARGLGMREIIQKMDNPSSTMIIADLHGEESVAFGAALADVANVVIGFDNWPHPQGVVPAHRTLGAMMYYAREVSVKTEEKLSWDAPAVILLDNHRLGEYTDEWDVFDNRYVAKVPSAPSLASYKVSRVLYVIPDRDTKNELDDLNDDFVYYKEKNISVDLLPMSDFKPAVAAAMATSASAKTSADSMIAAYTGSDSAIAKAMTAPAQKDTVVATPASTRTVYHYGGGPSYWPIFFGNYNTPSTIRRPGGYRAPSQGPSKPEYKPERRPTLFSSRTVGSQTSGVGKQKPTGFGRVSANVNSDGNVTRVRQSRNYSSTGTSRASRSTSTSSSSRSSRSYRSSSSKSSSSRSSSGRSGSFGRSRSSSSS
;
A
#
# COMPACT_ATOMS: atom_id res chain seq x y z
N MET A 1 28.99 42.26 -27.38
CA MET A 1 29.48 40.88 -27.17
C MET A 1 28.34 40.03 -26.58
N ALA A 2 27.60 39.31 -27.43
CA ALA A 2 26.49 38.45 -27.02
C ALA A 2 26.97 36.99 -26.87
N LYS A 3 26.91 36.44 -25.65
CA LYS A 3 27.22 35.02 -25.39
C LYS A 3 26.01 34.15 -25.72
N ARG A 4 26.05 33.47 -26.88
CA ARG A 4 25.16 32.36 -27.24
C ARG A 4 25.41 31.19 -26.27
N LYS A 5 24.40 30.81 -25.48
CA LYS A 5 24.37 29.52 -24.76
C LYS A 5 23.84 28.45 -25.71
N THR A 6 24.72 27.54 -26.11
CA THR A 6 24.39 26.35 -26.91
C THR A 6 23.66 25.34 -26.01
N LYS A 7 22.37 25.07 -26.26
CA LYS A 7 21.65 23.93 -25.67
C LYS A 7 22.20 22.64 -26.31
N ARG A 8 22.89 21.81 -25.53
CA ARG A 8 23.25 20.44 -25.92
C ARG A 8 22.01 19.56 -25.73
N ASN A 9 21.49 19.02 -26.82
CA ASN A 9 20.59 17.86 -26.80
C ASN A 9 21.38 16.64 -26.30
N GLN A 10 21.31 16.33 -25.02
CA GLN A 10 21.71 15.03 -24.51
C GLN A 10 20.56 14.05 -24.77
N LYS A 11 20.71 13.17 -25.76
CA LYS A 11 19.98 11.90 -25.76
C LYS A 11 20.38 11.18 -24.47
N ALA A 12 19.40 10.87 -23.62
CA ALA A 12 19.62 10.11 -22.40
C ALA A 12 20.28 8.77 -22.78
N GLN A 13 21.56 8.63 -22.45
CA GLN A 13 22.22 7.33 -22.49
C GLN A 13 21.62 6.48 -21.39
N THR A 14 21.19 5.26 -21.72
CA THR A 14 20.73 4.29 -20.73
C THR A 14 21.84 4.08 -19.69
N PRO A 15 21.57 4.22 -18.38
CA PRO A 15 22.59 4.09 -17.35
C PRO A 15 23.29 2.72 -17.42
N ALA A 16 24.62 2.65 -17.28
CA ALA A 16 25.36 1.39 -17.38
C ALA A 16 24.86 0.30 -16.40
N TRP A 17 24.30 0.70 -15.26
CA TRP A 17 23.70 -0.22 -14.29
C TRP A 17 22.40 -0.86 -14.79
N TRP A 18 21.68 -0.23 -15.72
CA TRP A 18 20.46 -0.76 -16.35
C TRP A 18 20.76 -1.98 -17.21
N ASN A 19 21.76 -1.87 -18.09
CA ASN A 19 22.24 -2.99 -18.89
C ASN A 19 22.80 -4.09 -17.99
N ALA A 20 23.46 -3.72 -16.88
CA ALA A 20 23.93 -4.68 -15.88
C ALA A 20 22.78 -5.39 -15.13
N MET A 21 21.64 -4.73 -14.85
CA MET A 21 20.49 -5.38 -14.22
C MET A 21 19.72 -6.29 -15.17
N ILE A 22 19.50 -5.85 -16.42
CA ILE A 22 18.90 -6.71 -17.46
C ILE A 22 19.77 -7.94 -17.67
N SER A 23 21.08 -7.76 -17.90
CA SER A 23 22.01 -8.87 -18.12
C SER A 23 22.18 -9.76 -16.89
N ARG A 24 22.16 -9.24 -15.64
CA ARG A 24 22.19 -10.07 -14.43
C ARG A 24 20.91 -10.87 -14.24
N ARG A 25 19.76 -10.34 -14.64
CA ARG A 25 18.47 -11.07 -14.58
C ARG A 25 18.41 -12.16 -15.66
N GLU A 26 18.88 -11.88 -16.87
CA GLU A 26 19.06 -12.86 -17.94
C GLU A 26 20.10 -13.93 -17.59
N ALA A 27 21.24 -13.54 -17.02
CA ALA A 27 22.27 -14.46 -16.55
C ALA A 27 21.79 -15.30 -15.36
N GLY A 28 20.99 -14.73 -14.45
CA GLY A 28 20.36 -15.44 -13.34
C GLY A 28 19.31 -16.45 -13.82
N GLN A 29 18.51 -16.12 -14.84
CA GLN A 29 17.59 -17.06 -15.48
C GLN A 29 18.34 -18.21 -16.18
N ARG A 30 19.47 -17.91 -16.84
CA ARG A 30 20.33 -18.92 -17.47
C ARG A 30 21.09 -19.79 -16.46
N LEU A 31 21.52 -19.22 -15.33
CA LEU A 31 22.19 -19.96 -14.26
C LEU A 31 21.21 -20.77 -13.41
N ALA A 32 19.98 -20.29 -13.18
CA ALA A 32 18.91 -21.09 -12.58
C ALA A 32 18.60 -22.32 -13.45
N ALA A 33 18.57 -22.15 -14.78
CA ALA A 33 18.44 -23.25 -15.73
C ALA A 33 19.64 -24.22 -15.78
N LEU A 34 20.82 -23.81 -15.30
CA LEU A 34 22.05 -24.63 -15.28
C LEU A 34 22.39 -25.25 -13.91
N ALA A 35 21.95 -24.64 -12.80
CA ALA A 35 22.21 -25.12 -11.45
C ALA A 35 21.19 -26.17 -10.97
N THR A 36 19.99 -26.18 -11.54
CA THR A 36 19.17 -27.40 -11.61
C THR A 36 19.72 -28.25 -12.76
N GLY A 37 20.65 -29.14 -12.47
CA GLY A 37 21.09 -30.14 -13.44
C GLY A 37 19.85 -30.82 -14.06
N ALA A 38 19.62 -30.57 -15.35
CA ALA A 38 18.46 -31.03 -16.12
C ALA A 38 17.07 -30.55 -15.63
N ALA A 39 16.61 -29.43 -16.20
CA ALA A 39 15.24 -29.31 -16.66
C ALA A 39 15.18 -28.38 -17.89
N MET A 40 15.70 -28.85 -19.03
CA MET A 40 14.84 -28.72 -20.21
C MET A 40 13.54 -29.40 -19.79
N LEU A 41 12.45 -28.64 -19.60
CA LEU A 41 11.14 -29.23 -19.38
C LEU A 41 10.96 -30.32 -20.45
N PRO A 42 10.88 -31.61 -20.10
CA PRO A 42 10.54 -32.60 -21.09
C PRO A 42 9.05 -32.41 -21.36
N PHE A 43 8.71 -31.56 -22.34
CA PHE A 43 7.46 -31.69 -23.08
C PHE A 43 7.55 -32.94 -23.97
N ALA A 44 7.79 -34.09 -23.35
CA ALA A 44 7.82 -35.39 -24.01
C ALA A 44 6.72 -36.24 -23.40
N SER A 45 5.83 -36.69 -24.30
CA SER A 45 4.54 -37.38 -24.10
C SER A 45 3.42 -36.41 -23.69
N ILE A 46 2.35 -36.19 -24.47
CA ILE A 46 1.54 -37.15 -25.24
C ILE A 46 0.90 -36.45 -26.47
N LEU A 47 0.94 -37.14 -27.61
CA LEU A 47 0.12 -36.90 -28.80
C LEU A 47 -1.37 -37.10 -28.46
N THR A 48 -2.08 -36.04 -28.08
CA THR A 48 -3.55 -35.96 -28.20
C THR A 48 -3.96 -34.48 -28.20
N GLY A 49 -4.65 -34.04 -29.25
CA GLY A 49 -5.03 -32.64 -29.49
C GLY A 49 -6.12 -32.07 -28.57
N CYS A 50 -5.90 -32.07 -27.26
CA CYS A 50 -6.66 -31.29 -26.28
C CYS A 50 -5.67 -30.47 -25.46
N GLY A 51 -5.79 -29.13 -25.51
CA GLY A 51 -4.86 -28.22 -24.83
C GLY A 51 -4.75 -28.54 -23.33
N GLU A 52 -3.51 -28.59 -22.83
CA GLU A 52 -3.22 -28.84 -21.41
C GLU A 52 -3.36 -27.52 -20.63
N GLU A 53 -4.01 -27.60 -19.48
CA GLU A 53 -4.15 -26.48 -18.54
C GLU A 53 -2.91 -26.45 -17.64
N VAL A 54 -2.12 -25.37 -17.73
CA VAL A 54 -0.87 -25.22 -16.99
C VAL A 54 -0.97 -23.99 -16.08
N GLU A 55 -0.58 -24.14 -14.81
CA GLU A 55 -0.42 -23.00 -13.89
C GLU A 55 0.92 -22.30 -14.14
N LEU A 56 0.86 -21.05 -14.61
CA LEU A 56 2.02 -20.21 -14.90
C LEU A 56 2.12 -19.07 -13.88
N ASP A 57 3.34 -18.59 -13.59
CA ASP A 57 3.52 -17.35 -12.83
C ASP A 57 2.98 -16.17 -13.67
N ALA A 58 2.12 -15.35 -13.07
CA ALA A 58 1.41 -14.28 -13.75
C ALA A 58 2.36 -13.23 -14.34
N LEU A 59 3.45 -12.91 -13.61
CA LEU A 59 4.43 -11.93 -14.07
C LEU A 59 5.26 -12.50 -15.23
N GLU A 60 5.67 -13.77 -15.13
CA GLU A 60 6.36 -14.45 -16.24
C GLU A 60 5.46 -14.53 -17.49
N LEU A 61 4.17 -14.81 -17.30
CA LEU A 61 3.20 -14.84 -18.38
C LEU A 61 3.06 -13.46 -19.06
N GLN A 62 2.91 -12.40 -18.27
CA GLN A 62 2.82 -11.04 -18.80
C GLN A 62 4.10 -10.61 -19.54
N GLN A 63 5.26 -10.99 -19.03
CA GLN A 63 6.55 -10.73 -19.69
C GLN A 63 6.66 -11.44 -21.04
N LYS A 64 6.18 -12.69 -21.12
CA LYS A 64 6.24 -13.50 -22.35
C LYS A 64 5.21 -13.05 -23.39
N GLN A 65 4.00 -12.67 -22.99
CA GLN A 65 2.86 -12.55 -23.90
C GLN A 65 2.24 -11.16 -23.99
N GLY A 66 2.51 -10.29 -23.04
CA GLY A 66 1.88 -8.99 -22.99
C GLY A 66 1.27 -8.70 -21.63
N TRP A 67 1.28 -7.44 -21.23
CA TRP A 67 0.69 -6.95 -20.00
C TRP A 67 -0.82 -7.23 -19.89
N GLN A 68 -1.53 -7.31 -21.03
CA GLN A 68 -2.98 -7.54 -21.18
C GLN A 68 -3.35 -9.01 -21.48
N VAL A 69 -2.45 -9.96 -21.20
CA VAL A 69 -2.63 -11.37 -21.58
C VAL A 69 -3.97 -11.95 -21.10
N GLY A 70 -4.81 -12.39 -22.03
CA GLY A 70 -6.15 -12.90 -21.73
C GLY A 70 -7.25 -11.84 -21.65
N ALA A 71 -6.91 -10.57 -21.76
CA ALA A 71 -7.82 -9.41 -21.82
C ALA A 71 -7.54 -8.56 -23.08
N ASP A 72 -7.35 -9.22 -24.22
CA ASP A 72 -6.98 -8.54 -25.45
C ASP A 72 -8.04 -7.54 -25.93
N GLY A 73 -7.62 -6.30 -26.13
CA GLY A 73 -8.51 -5.21 -26.54
C GLY A 73 -9.16 -4.45 -25.40
N GLU A 74 -8.99 -4.90 -24.15
CA GLU A 74 -9.37 -4.12 -22.98
C GLU A 74 -8.37 -2.99 -22.72
N ASN A 75 -8.89 -1.84 -22.28
CA ASN A 75 -8.08 -0.67 -21.95
C ASN A 75 -7.91 -0.55 -20.44
N LEU A 76 -6.79 0.03 -20.02
CA LEU A 76 -6.60 0.45 -18.63
C LEU A 76 -7.48 1.65 -18.27
N ASP A 77 -7.99 1.66 -17.04
CA ASP A 77 -8.84 2.72 -16.51
C ASP A 77 -8.03 3.76 -15.71
N PHE A 78 -7.67 4.86 -16.37
CA PHE A 78 -6.99 6.00 -15.73
C PHE A 78 -7.99 7.03 -15.22
N LYS A 79 -8.64 6.72 -14.09
CA LYS A 79 -9.43 7.73 -13.37
C LYS A 79 -8.56 8.92 -12.97
N ASP A 80 -9.13 10.12 -13.04
CA ASP A 80 -8.46 11.38 -12.71
C ASP A 80 -7.18 11.65 -13.53
N GLU A 81 -7.19 11.25 -14.82
CA GLU A 81 -6.08 11.48 -15.73
C GLU A 81 -5.70 12.96 -15.85
N GLN A 82 -4.40 13.20 -15.97
CA GLN A 82 -3.82 14.52 -16.10
C GLN A 82 -3.18 14.70 -17.47
N THR A 83 -3.13 15.93 -17.95
CA THR A 83 -2.42 16.28 -19.20
C THR A 83 -0.99 16.78 -18.94
N ARG A 84 -0.63 16.98 -17.67
CA ARG A 84 0.64 17.56 -17.23
C ARG A 84 1.12 16.87 -15.95
N ASP A 85 2.41 16.97 -15.68
CA ASP A 85 3.01 16.52 -14.42
C ASP A 85 2.65 17.46 -13.25
N SER A 86 3.10 17.08 -12.05
CA SER A 86 2.96 17.83 -10.79
C SER A 86 3.55 19.24 -10.79
N LEU A 87 4.46 19.54 -11.72
CA LEU A 87 5.07 20.85 -11.90
C LEU A 87 4.47 21.62 -13.09
N GLY A 88 3.37 21.13 -13.66
CA GLY A 88 2.67 21.72 -14.80
C GLY A 88 3.43 21.60 -16.13
N GLN A 89 4.33 20.63 -16.24
CA GLN A 89 5.17 20.36 -17.42
C GLN A 89 4.68 19.12 -18.19
N ALA A 90 5.24 18.92 -19.39
CA ALA A 90 5.08 17.71 -20.17
C ALA A 90 5.68 16.49 -19.42
N TRP A 91 4.93 15.39 -19.39
CA TRP A 91 5.25 14.18 -18.61
C TRP A 91 5.78 13.04 -19.49
N GLU A 92 5.61 13.13 -20.81
CA GLU A 92 5.80 12.06 -21.80
C GLU A 92 7.24 11.53 -21.82
N ASN A 93 8.22 12.35 -21.41
CA ASN A 93 9.59 11.88 -21.22
C ASN A 93 9.69 10.74 -20.20
N TYR A 94 8.79 10.70 -19.21
CA TYR A 94 8.72 9.65 -18.20
C TYR A 94 7.86 8.44 -18.63
N ALA A 95 7.32 8.44 -19.85
CA ALA A 95 6.84 7.21 -20.49
C ALA A 95 8.00 6.30 -20.94
N ASP A 96 9.22 6.85 -21.07
CA ASP A 96 10.44 6.06 -21.22
C ASP A 96 10.80 5.40 -19.87
N PRO A 97 10.86 4.05 -19.79
CA PRO A 97 11.23 3.36 -18.56
C PRO A 97 12.59 3.81 -18.02
N ALA A 98 13.56 4.14 -18.88
CA ALA A 98 14.88 4.58 -18.41
C ALA A 98 14.80 5.93 -17.67
N ALA A 99 14.05 6.89 -18.22
CA ALA A 99 13.86 8.20 -17.62
C ALA A 99 13.08 8.12 -16.29
N LEU A 100 12.00 7.33 -16.25
CA LEU A 100 11.22 7.13 -15.03
C LEU A 100 12.03 6.42 -13.94
N MET A 101 12.88 5.46 -14.33
CA MET A 101 13.78 4.81 -13.39
C MET A 101 14.79 5.78 -12.80
N VAL A 102 15.40 6.66 -13.60
CA VAL A 102 16.34 7.66 -13.08
C VAL A 102 15.64 8.62 -12.11
N ALA A 103 14.41 9.05 -12.41
CA ALA A 103 13.65 9.95 -11.54
C ALA A 103 13.44 9.40 -10.12
N TYR A 104 13.27 8.08 -9.98
CA TYR A 104 13.10 7.39 -8.70
C TYR A 104 14.36 6.62 -8.28
N GLU A 105 15.56 7.04 -8.69
CA GLU A 105 16.80 6.44 -8.20
C GLU A 105 17.17 6.98 -6.82
N PRO A 106 17.27 6.13 -5.78
CA PRO A 106 17.74 6.57 -4.47
C PRO A 106 19.14 7.17 -4.60
N LYS A 107 19.32 8.37 -4.04
CA LYS A 107 20.62 9.07 -4.04
C LYS A 107 21.67 8.23 -3.33
N ASN A 108 21.34 7.71 -2.14
CA ASN A 108 22.23 6.86 -1.37
C ASN A 108 22.26 5.41 -1.90
N TYR A 109 23.45 4.91 -2.23
CA TYR A 109 23.63 3.58 -2.82
C TYR A 109 23.13 2.43 -1.92
N ARG A 110 23.10 2.63 -0.59
CA ARG A 110 22.67 1.61 0.36
C ARG A 110 21.22 1.17 0.15
N TRP A 111 20.40 2.04 -0.45
CA TRP A 111 18.99 1.79 -0.71
C TRP A 111 18.70 1.21 -2.09
N LYS A 112 19.66 1.29 -3.02
CA LYS A 112 19.48 0.79 -4.39
C LYS A 112 19.14 -0.71 -4.49
N PRO A 113 19.66 -1.62 -3.63
CA PRO A 113 19.28 -3.04 -3.70
C PRO A 113 17.80 -3.33 -3.44
N PHE A 114 17.09 -2.42 -2.78
CA PHE A 114 15.68 -2.57 -2.43
C PHE A 114 14.74 -1.89 -3.43
N LYS A 115 15.31 -1.18 -4.42
CA LYS A 115 14.53 -0.59 -5.51
C LYS A 115 13.98 -1.70 -6.39
N VAL A 116 12.66 -1.84 -6.41
CA VAL A 116 11.94 -2.78 -7.27
C VAL A 116 11.61 -2.10 -8.59
N THR A 117 12.03 -2.72 -9.69
CA THR A 117 11.99 -2.10 -11.02
C THR A 117 10.84 -2.62 -11.89
N THR A 118 10.14 -3.65 -11.42
CA THR A 118 9.22 -4.47 -12.22
C THR A 118 8.08 -3.66 -12.82
N LEU A 119 7.42 -2.80 -12.03
CA LEU A 119 6.34 -1.95 -12.53
C LEU A 119 6.82 -0.95 -13.61
N VAL A 120 7.98 -0.31 -13.42
CA VAL A 120 8.51 0.61 -14.43
C VAL A 120 8.96 -0.13 -15.68
N GLN A 121 9.50 -1.34 -15.53
CA GLN A 121 9.90 -2.19 -16.65
C GLN A 121 8.73 -2.59 -17.55
N SER A 122 7.49 -2.60 -17.07
CA SER A 122 6.34 -2.90 -17.93
C SER A 122 6.20 -1.92 -19.09
N LEU A 123 6.69 -0.68 -18.95
CA LEU A 123 6.72 0.33 -20.00
C LEU A 123 7.64 -0.03 -21.19
N SER A 124 8.44 -1.09 -21.09
CA SER A 124 9.15 -1.62 -22.25
C SER A 124 8.19 -2.20 -23.30
N GLN A 125 6.94 -2.50 -22.93
CA GLN A 125 5.91 -2.89 -23.87
C GLN A 125 5.26 -1.67 -24.51
N GLU A 126 5.43 -1.56 -25.83
CA GLU A 126 4.94 -0.43 -26.63
C GLU A 126 3.43 -0.21 -26.48
N THR A 127 2.66 -1.29 -26.43
CA THR A 127 1.20 -1.23 -26.33
C THR A 127 0.76 -0.63 -24.99
N LEU A 128 1.43 -0.99 -23.89
CA LEU A 128 1.20 -0.37 -22.59
C LEU A 128 1.60 1.10 -22.60
N ARG A 129 2.80 1.40 -23.12
CA ARG A 129 3.35 2.76 -23.13
C ARG A 129 2.48 3.77 -23.90
N LYS A 130 1.66 3.29 -24.84
CA LYS A 130 0.69 4.12 -25.56
C LYS A 130 -0.60 4.40 -24.78
N GLN A 131 -0.92 3.58 -23.78
CA GLN A 131 -2.13 3.73 -22.96
C GLN A 131 -1.90 4.50 -21.66
N VAL A 132 -0.68 4.46 -21.12
CA VAL A 132 -0.37 5.08 -19.83
C VAL A 132 -0.63 6.59 -19.82
N LYS A 133 -1.20 7.06 -18.71
CA LYS A 133 -1.46 8.47 -18.45
C LYS A 133 -1.08 8.80 -17.01
N PRO A 134 -0.59 10.02 -16.72
CA PRO A 134 -0.42 10.45 -15.35
C PRO A 134 -1.80 10.61 -14.69
N VAL A 135 -1.89 10.34 -13.39
CA VAL A 135 -3.14 10.48 -12.62
C VAL A 135 -2.93 11.36 -11.40
N LEU A 136 -3.99 12.06 -10.97
CA LEU A 136 -4.02 12.80 -9.71
C LEU A 136 -5.44 12.77 -9.12
N SER A 137 -5.68 11.83 -8.22
CA SER A 137 -6.93 11.77 -7.44
C SER A 137 -6.92 12.72 -6.24
N ASP A 138 -8.09 12.96 -5.64
CA ASP A 138 -8.19 13.73 -4.39
C ASP A 138 -7.54 13.02 -3.19
N ALA A 139 -7.55 11.68 -3.20
CA ALA A 139 -6.84 10.87 -2.22
C ALA A 139 -5.32 11.12 -2.31
N MET A 140 -4.76 11.18 -3.53
CA MET A 140 -3.35 11.54 -3.75
C MET A 140 -3.02 12.95 -3.24
N LYS A 141 -3.88 13.95 -3.50
CA LYS A 141 -3.68 15.31 -2.98
C LYS A 141 -3.62 15.32 -1.46
N THR A 142 -4.49 14.55 -0.81
CA THR A 142 -4.53 14.38 0.65
C THR A 142 -3.28 13.67 1.16
N ALA A 143 -2.89 12.55 0.55
CA ALA A 143 -1.69 11.79 0.90
C ALA A 143 -0.42 12.63 0.75
N TYR A 144 -0.30 13.39 -0.35
CA TYR A 144 0.78 14.34 -0.55
C TYR A 144 0.81 15.39 0.57
N ALA A 145 -0.34 16.00 0.90
CA ALA A 145 -0.40 17.04 1.93
C ALA A 145 -0.05 16.50 3.32
N ARG A 146 -0.48 15.27 3.65
CA ARG A 146 -0.08 14.57 4.88
C ARG A 146 1.41 14.21 4.87
N GLY A 147 1.96 13.83 3.72
CA GLY A 147 3.40 13.65 3.51
C GLY A 147 4.20 14.92 3.78
N LEU A 148 3.69 16.10 3.42
CA LEU A 148 4.31 17.37 3.82
C LEU A 148 4.33 17.56 5.35
N GLY A 149 3.29 17.12 6.06
CA GLY A 149 3.28 17.11 7.52
C GLY A 149 4.34 16.17 8.10
N MET A 150 4.53 14.99 7.49
CA MET A 150 5.61 14.06 7.87
C MET A 150 6.99 14.63 7.56
N ARG A 151 7.15 15.36 6.45
CA ARG A 151 8.38 16.06 6.10
C ARG A 151 8.84 17.00 7.22
N GLU A 152 7.93 17.77 7.80
CA GLU A 152 8.23 18.68 8.92
C GLU A 152 8.75 17.92 10.15
N ILE A 153 8.20 16.73 10.42
CA ILE A 153 8.66 15.86 11.51
C ILE A 153 10.09 15.39 11.24
N ILE A 154 10.38 14.88 10.04
CA ILE A 154 11.72 14.38 9.66
C ILE A 154 12.77 15.49 9.81
N GLN A 155 12.45 16.71 9.38
CA GLN A 155 13.35 17.87 9.49
C GLN A 155 13.70 18.26 10.93
N LYS A 156 12.93 17.79 11.93
CA LYS A 156 13.14 18.08 13.35
C LYS A 156 13.85 16.95 14.10
N MET A 157 14.01 15.79 13.47
CA MET A 157 14.71 14.65 14.08
C MET A 157 16.21 14.95 14.20
N ASP A 158 16.83 14.54 15.31
CA ASP A 158 18.29 14.69 15.50
C ASP A 158 19.08 13.75 14.58
N ASN A 159 18.58 12.53 14.39
CA ASN A 159 19.23 11.49 13.62
C ASN A 159 18.22 10.79 12.71
N PRO A 160 17.71 11.48 11.68
CA PRO A 160 16.71 10.91 10.79
C PRO A 160 17.25 9.66 10.06
N SER A 161 18.57 9.58 9.85
CA SER A 161 19.24 8.43 9.19
C SER A 161 19.08 7.09 9.93
N SER A 162 18.76 7.13 11.24
CA SER A 162 18.48 5.95 12.08
C SER A 162 17.07 5.40 11.95
N THR A 163 16.21 6.10 11.19
CA THR A 163 14.82 5.72 10.94
C THR A 163 14.64 5.36 9.46
N MET A 164 13.95 4.25 9.21
CA MET A 164 13.39 3.91 7.91
C MET A 164 11.88 4.11 7.96
N ILE A 165 11.30 4.57 6.86
CA ILE A 165 9.86 4.70 6.68
C ILE A 165 9.42 3.65 5.66
N ILE A 166 8.33 2.95 5.94
CA ILE A 166 7.63 2.10 4.98
C ILE A 166 6.24 2.72 4.80
N ALA A 167 5.96 3.24 3.61
CA ALA A 167 4.66 3.78 3.25
C ALA A 167 3.81 2.68 2.61
N ASP A 168 2.94 2.06 3.40
CA ASP A 168 2.05 0.99 2.98
C ASP A 168 0.62 1.53 2.86
N LEU A 169 0.41 2.25 1.76
CA LEU A 169 -0.82 2.96 1.41
C LEU A 169 -1.33 2.41 0.08
N HIS A 170 -2.48 2.87 -0.39
CA HIS A 170 -2.90 2.59 -1.76
C HIS A 170 -1.78 3.05 -2.72
N GLY A 171 -1.48 2.27 -3.76
CA GLY A 171 -0.27 2.47 -4.56
C GLY A 171 -0.05 3.91 -5.03
N GLU A 172 -1.06 4.57 -5.60
CA GLU A 172 -1.00 5.98 -6.01
C GLU A 172 -0.80 6.97 -4.84
N GLU A 173 -1.40 6.71 -3.67
CA GLU A 173 -1.23 7.51 -2.45
C GLU A 173 0.17 7.35 -1.86
N SER A 174 0.71 6.13 -1.90
CA SER A 174 2.08 5.83 -1.49
C SER A 174 3.09 6.65 -2.31
N VAL A 175 2.89 6.72 -3.63
CA VAL A 175 3.70 7.57 -4.51
C VAL A 175 3.55 9.04 -4.17
N ALA A 176 2.33 9.53 -3.97
CA ALA A 176 2.08 10.94 -3.62
C ALA A 176 2.73 11.33 -2.27
N PHE A 177 2.62 10.45 -1.26
CA PHE A 177 3.27 10.60 0.03
C PHE A 177 4.80 10.62 -0.11
N GLY A 178 5.37 9.69 -0.87
CA GLY A 178 6.80 9.64 -1.19
C GLY A 178 7.30 10.91 -1.89
N ALA A 179 6.54 11.41 -2.87
CA ALA A 179 6.88 12.64 -3.60
C ALA A 179 6.94 13.88 -2.68
N ALA A 180 6.04 13.94 -1.69
CA ALA A 180 6.08 15.00 -0.67
C ALA A 180 7.36 14.95 0.20
N LEU A 181 7.93 13.76 0.40
CA LEU A 181 9.13 13.52 1.21
C LEU A 181 10.45 13.55 0.41
N ALA A 182 10.42 13.64 -0.92
CA ALA A 182 11.61 13.45 -1.77
C ALA A 182 12.75 14.46 -1.55
N ASP A 183 12.49 15.57 -0.85
CA ASP A 183 13.52 16.54 -0.45
C ASP A 183 14.18 16.22 0.91
N VAL A 184 13.65 15.26 1.68
CA VAL A 184 14.14 14.87 3.01
C VAL A 184 14.33 13.37 3.23
N ALA A 185 13.86 12.53 2.30
CA ALA A 185 14.02 11.08 2.33
C ALA A 185 14.35 10.51 0.95
N ASN A 186 15.16 9.45 0.91
CA ASN A 186 15.41 8.64 -0.28
C ASN A 186 14.15 7.84 -0.61
N VAL A 187 13.48 8.17 -1.71
CA VAL A 187 12.30 7.43 -2.19
C VAL A 187 12.74 6.13 -2.84
N VAL A 188 12.23 5.00 -2.35
CA VAL A 188 12.54 3.65 -2.83
C VAL A 188 11.25 3.00 -3.30
N ILE A 189 11.14 2.73 -4.60
CA ILE A 189 9.98 2.06 -5.19
C ILE A 189 9.96 0.57 -4.82
N GLY A 190 8.81 0.05 -4.38
CA GLY A 190 8.63 -1.34 -3.92
C GLY A 190 7.57 -2.14 -4.68
N PHE A 191 7.11 -1.66 -5.84
CA PHE A 191 6.01 -2.25 -6.61
C PHE A 191 6.51 -3.38 -7.56
N ASP A 192 6.21 -4.64 -7.21
CA ASP A 192 6.72 -5.85 -7.92
C ASP A 192 5.69 -6.54 -8.82
N ASN A 193 4.88 -5.76 -9.54
CA ASN A 193 3.84 -6.27 -10.42
C ASN A 193 3.79 -5.50 -11.74
N TRP A 194 3.03 -6.04 -12.70
CA TRP A 194 2.69 -5.37 -13.95
C TRP A 194 1.20 -4.99 -13.98
N PRO A 195 0.83 -3.92 -14.69
CA PRO A 195 -0.56 -3.58 -14.91
C PRO A 195 -1.29 -4.65 -15.72
N HIS A 196 -2.55 -4.90 -15.39
CA HIS A 196 -3.48 -5.71 -16.16
C HIS A 196 -4.87 -5.05 -16.09
N PRO A 197 -5.70 -5.03 -17.15
CA PRO A 197 -7.05 -4.43 -17.11
C PRO A 197 -7.94 -5.05 -16.03
N GLN A 198 -7.81 -6.37 -15.87
CA GLN A 198 -8.52 -7.19 -14.89
C GLN A 198 -7.67 -7.53 -13.65
N GLY A 199 -6.57 -6.81 -13.42
CA GLY A 199 -5.65 -7.14 -12.32
C GLY A 199 -6.29 -6.90 -10.94
N VAL A 200 -6.12 -7.83 -10.00
CA VAL A 200 -6.48 -7.64 -8.57
C VAL A 200 -5.90 -6.34 -8.04
N VAL A 201 -4.63 -6.07 -8.36
CA VAL A 201 -3.92 -4.86 -7.98
C VAL A 201 -3.95 -3.86 -9.13
N PRO A 202 -4.53 -2.65 -8.96
CA PRO A 202 -4.66 -1.66 -10.03
C PRO A 202 -3.35 -0.91 -10.32
N ALA A 203 -2.29 -1.65 -10.67
CA ALA A 203 -0.92 -1.13 -10.81
C ALA A 203 -0.76 0.00 -11.85
N HIS A 204 -1.68 0.11 -12.80
CA HIS A 204 -1.72 1.21 -13.77
C HIS A 204 -1.93 2.57 -13.07
N ARG A 205 -2.69 2.62 -11.97
CA ARG A 205 -2.89 3.86 -11.19
C ARG A 205 -1.63 4.27 -10.46
N THR A 206 -0.94 3.30 -9.86
CA THR A 206 0.39 3.51 -9.26
C THR A 206 1.39 4.02 -10.29
N LEU A 207 1.44 3.40 -11.48
CA LEU A 207 2.32 3.82 -12.57
C LEU A 207 1.99 5.23 -13.07
N GLY A 208 0.71 5.57 -13.21
CA GLY A 208 0.26 6.92 -13.56
C GLY A 208 0.66 7.95 -12.49
N ALA A 209 0.54 7.63 -11.20
CA ALA A 209 1.00 8.48 -10.12
C ALA A 209 2.53 8.67 -10.16
N MET A 210 3.28 7.61 -10.47
CA MET A 210 4.72 7.68 -10.63
C MET A 210 5.11 8.67 -11.72
N MET A 211 4.44 8.63 -12.88
CA MET A 211 4.66 9.58 -13.98
C MET A 211 4.30 11.01 -13.58
N TYR A 212 3.17 11.21 -12.89
CA TYR A 212 2.73 12.52 -12.45
C TYR A 212 3.76 13.22 -11.54
N TYR A 213 4.38 12.47 -10.62
CA TYR A 213 5.36 13.01 -9.67
C TYR A 213 6.83 12.85 -10.08
N ALA A 214 7.13 12.16 -11.19
CA ALA A 214 8.50 11.79 -11.57
C ALA A 214 9.46 13.00 -11.58
N ARG A 215 9.06 14.09 -12.25
CA ARG A 215 9.87 15.30 -12.32
C ARG A 215 10.13 15.92 -10.96
N GLU A 216 9.09 16.04 -10.16
CA GLU A 216 9.18 16.63 -8.83
C GLU A 216 10.12 15.83 -7.93
N VAL A 217 10.01 14.50 -7.95
CA VAL A 217 10.89 13.60 -7.18
C VAL A 217 12.34 13.76 -7.63
N SER A 218 12.62 13.76 -8.94
CA SER A 218 13.97 13.93 -9.50
C SER A 218 14.58 15.26 -9.05
N VAL A 219 13.85 16.37 -9.24
CA VAL A 219 14.31 17.73 -8.88
C VAL A 219 14.59 17.84 -7.39
N LYS A 220 13.68 17.37 -6.52
CA LYS A 220 13.86 17.41 -5.06
C LYS A 220 15.05 16.56 -4.62
N THR A 221 15.22 15.37 -5.19
CA THR A 221 16.30 14.43 -4.86
C THR A 221 17.67 15.02 -5.24
N GLU A 222 17.76 15.62 -6.43
CA GLU A 222 18.99 16.23 -6.93
C GLU A 222 19.36 17.49 -6.14
N GLU A 223 18.41 18.41 -5.96
CA GLU A 223 18.68 19.75 -5.43
C GLU A 223 18.74 19.82 -3.90
N LYS A 224 17.94 19.01 -3.19
CA LYS A 224 17.67 19.24 -1.75
C LYS A 224 18.03 18.06 -0.86
N LEU A 225 17.94 16.84 -1.37
CA LEU A 225 18.08 15.65 -0.53
C LEU A 225 19.52 15.49 -0.02
N SER A 226 19.68 15.40 1.30
CA SER A 226 20.95 15.06 1.93
C SER A 226 21.34 13.60 1.65
N TRP A 227 22.64 13.32 1.59
CA TRP A 227 23.16 11.97 1.35
C TRP A 227 22.78 10.97 2.46
N ASP A 228 22.76 11.43 3.71
CA ASP A 228 22.46 10.64 4.90
C ASP A 228 20.96 10.56 5.24
N ALA A 229 20.10 11.15 4.40
CA ALA A 229 18.66 11.13 4.59
C ALA A 229 18.11 9.70 4.81
N PRO A 230 17.02 9.55 5.60
CA PRO A 230 16.31 8.29 5.75
C PRO A 230 15.83 7.75 4.40
N ALA A 231 15.38 6.49 4.38
CA ALA A 231 14.62 5.97 3.24
C ALA A 231 13.12 5.98 3.53
N VAL A 232 12.33 6.16 2.48
CA VAL A 232 10.90 5.84 2.43
C VAL A 232 10.68 4.78 1.35
N ILE A 233 10.31 3.57 1.76
CA ILE A 233 9.96 2.48 0.85
C ILE A 233 8.47 2.58 0.54
N LEU A 234 8.13 2.64 -0.75
CA LEU A 234 6.75 2.76 -1.23
C LEU A 234 6.19 1.37 -1.52
N LEU A 235 5.17 0.98 -0.78
CA LEU A 235 4.41 -0.25 -0.98
C LEU A 235 2.95 0.09 -1.30
N ASP A 236 2.27 -0.87 -1.95
CA ASP A 236 0.83 -0.86 -2.15
C ASP A 236 0.16 -1.78 -1.13
N ASN A 237 -0.75 -1.25 -0.31
CA ASN A 237 -1.48 -2.02 0.71
C ASN A 237 -2.52 -2.99 0.11
N HIS A 238 -2.81 -2.89 -1.18
CA HIS A 238 -3.64 -3.85 -1.91
C HIS A 238 -2.85 -4.97 -2.58
N ARG A 239 -1.53 -5.04 -2.42
CA ARG A 239 -0.69 -6.06 -3.09
C ARG A 239 -1.06 -7.50 -2.74
N LEU A 240 -1.68 -7.70 -1.58
CA LEU A 240 -2.22 -8.99 -1.12
C LEU A 240 -3.76 -9.02 -1.14
N GLY A 241 -4.37 -8.20 -2.00
CA GLY A 241 -5.81 -8.08 -2.12
C GLY A 241 -6.51 -9.43 -2.24
N GLU A 242 -7.78 -9.46 -1.83
CA GLU A 242 -8.60 -10.66 -1.97
C GLU A 242 -8.60 -11.10 -3.44
N TYR A 243 -8.34 -12.38 -3.64
CA TYR A 243 -8.36 -12.99 -4.95
C TYR A 243 -9.37 -14.13 -4.91
N THR A 244 -10.38 -14.00 -5.75
CA THR A 244 -11.25 -15.10 -6.12
C THR A 244 -10.84 -15.59 -7.49
N ASP A 245 -10.86 -16.91 -7.66
CA ASP A 245 -10.58 -17.56 -8.93
C ASP A 245 -11.83 -17.43 -9.83
N GLU A 246 -12.05 -16.21 -10.30
CA GLU A 246 -13.15 -15.81 -11.17
C GLU A 246 -12.64 -15.50 -12.58
N TRP A 247 -13.55 -15.58 -13.57
CA TRP A 247 -13.20 -15.56 -14.99
C TRP A 247 -12.82 -14.16 -15.53
N ASP A 248 -12.97 -13.12 -14.71
CA ASP A 248 -12.70 -11.71 -14.97
C ASP A 248 -11.67 -11.08 -14.00
N VAL A 249 -10.90 -11.89 -13.28
CA VAL A 249 -9.84 -11.46 -12.35
C VAL A 249 -8.48 -12.10 -12.69
N PHE A 250 -7.48 -11.25 -12.90
CA PHE A 250 -6.08 -11.63 -13.13
C PHE A 250 -5.24 -11.45 -11.85
N ASP A 251 -4.60 -12.53 -11.37
CA ASP A 251 -3.77 -12.50 -10.16
C ASP A 251 -2.40 -11.85 -10.40
N ASN A 252 -2.34 -10.52 -10.37
CA ASN A 252 -1.09 -9.75 -10.39
C ASN A 252 -0.62 -9.32 -8.98
N ARG A 253 -0.98 -10.08 -7.94
CA ARG A 253 -0.51 -9.85 -6.57
C ARG A 253 0.98 -10.10 -6.45
N TYR A 254 1.60 -9.47 -5.47
CA TYR A 254 3.05 -9.56 -5.26
C TYR A 254 3.43 -9.42 -3.78
N VAL A 255 4.66 -9.84 -3.47
CA VAL A 255 5.22 -9.81 -2.12
C VAL A 255 6.17 -8.62 -1.99
N ALA A 256 6.05 -7.86 -0.89
CA ALA A 256 6.91 -6.74 -0.59
C ALA A 256 8.38 -7.18 -0.44
N LYS A 257 9.28 -6.32 -0.90
CA LYS A 257 10.73 -6.45 -0.74
C LYS A 257 11.22 -5.35 0.20
N VAL A 258 11.60 -5.73 1.41
CA VAL A 258 12.10 -4.81 2.45
C VAL A 258 13.48 -5.25 2.96
N PRO A 259 14.32 -4.33 3.46
CA PRO A 259 15.64 -4.69 3.95
C PRO A 259 15.62 -5.68 5.11
N SER A 260 16.54 -6.65 5.10
CA SER A 260 16.71 -7.56 6.23
C SER A 260 17.06 -6.83 7.53
N ALA A 261 16.78 -7.44 8.70
CA ALA A 261 17.23 -6.89 9.98
C ALA A 261 18.76 -6.69 10.02
N PRO A 262 19.61 -7.64 9.54
CA PRO A 262 21.05 -7.41 9.37
C PRO A 262 21.40 -6.23 8.46
N SER A 263 20.69 -6.04 7.35
CA SER A 263 20.89 -4.91 6.44
C SER A 263 20.58 -3.59 7.15
N LEU A 264 19.44 -3.49 7.84
CA LEU A 264 19.07 -2.31 8.62
C LEU A 264 20.09 -2.00 9.70
N ALA A 265 20.55 -3.01 10.45
CA ALA A 265 21.58 -2.85 11.46
C ALA A 265 22.90 -2.33 10.86
N SER A 266 23.32 -2.85 9.69
CA SER A 266 24.51 -2.37 8.97
C SER A 266 24.41 -0.90 8.54
N TYR A 267 23.18 -0.41 8.34
CA TYR A 267 22.89 0.99 8.02
C TYR A 267 22.65 1.87 9.25
N LYS A 268 22.82 1.30 10.46
CA LYS A 268 22.53 1.94 11.76
C LYS A 268 21.07 2.39 11.88
N VAL A 269 20.17 1.70 11.19
CA VAL A 269 18.73 1.86 11.37
C VAL A 269 18.31 1.08 12.61
N SER A 270 17.72 1.78 13.56
CA SER A 270 17.19 1.22 14.81
C SER A 270 15.67 1.33 14.89
N ARG A 271 15.03 1.97 13.88
CA ARG A 271 13.59 2.20 13.86
C ARG A 271 12.99 2.09 12.47
N VAL A 272 11.80 1.51 12.42
CA VAL A 272 10.89 1.51 11.28
C VAL A 272 9.59 2.22 11.68
N LEU A 273 9.25 3.27 10.94
CA LEU A 273 7.90 3.86 10.97
C LEU A 273 7.10 3.23 9.84
N TYR A 274 6.11 2.42 10.19
CA TYR A 274 5.24 1.75 9.23
C TYR A 274 3.96 2.58 9.08
N VAL A 275 3.88 3.32 7.98
CA VAL A 275 2.78 4.24 7.68
C VAL A 275 1.65 3.44 7.06
N ILE A 276 0.48 3.55 7.66
CA ILE A 276 -0.76 2.86 7.29
C ILE A 276 -1.84 3.89 6.95
N PRO A 277 -2.90 3.54 6.20
CA PRO A 277 -3.92 4.53 5.79
C PRO A 277 -4.58 5.25 6.96
N ASP A 278 -4.98 4.47 7.98
CA ASP A 278 -5.76 4.95 9.10
C ASP A 278 -5.57 4.07 10.35
N ARG A 279 -6.33 4.38 11.40
CA ARG A 279 -6.29 3.67 12.67
C ARG A 279 -7.02 2.33 12.67
N ASP A 280 -7.81 2.01 11.64
CA ASP A 280 -8.55 0.75 11.58
C ASP A 280 -7.60 -0.40 11.22
N THR A 281 -6.49 -0.09 10.55
CA THR A 281 -5.37 -1.00 10.37
C THR A 281 -4.63 -1.21 11.70
N LYS A 282 -4.75 -2.42 12.28
CA LYS A 282 -4.12 -2.79 13.57
C LYS A 282 -2.82 -3.59 13.42
N ASN A 283 -2.63 -4.24 12.28
CA ASN A 283 -1.51 -5.11 12.00
C ASN A 283 -0.95 -4.81 10.62
N GLU A 284 0.31 -5.17 10.43
CA GLU A 284 0.95 -5.26 9.12
C GLU A 284 0.36 -6.38 8.26
N LEU A 285 0.53 -6.24 6.94
CA LEU A 285 0.17 -7.27 5.99
C LEU A 285 1.01 -8.54 6.20
N ASP A 286 0.42 -9.68 5.84
CA ASP A 286 0.95 -11.02 6.08
C ASP A 286 2.38 -11.22 5.54
N ASP A 287 2.71 -10.55 4.44
CA ASP A 287 4.02 -10.62 3.83
C ASP A 287 5.09 -9.81 4.56
N LEU A 288 4.75 -8.96 5.53
CA LEU A 288 5.69 -8.18 6.34
C LEU A 288 5.87 -8.72 7.77
N ASN A 289 4.97 -9.58 8.26
CA ASN A 289 4.98 -10.06 9.65
C ASN A 289 6.33 -10.63 10.08
N ASP A 290 6.87 -11.59 9.32
CA ASP A 290 8.15 -12.23 9.66
C ASP A 290 9.31 -11.23 9.71
N ASP A 291 9.34 -10.24 8.81
CA ASP A 291 10.40 -9.22 8.83
C ASP A 291 10.25 -8.31 10.05
N PHE A 292 9.03 -7.92 10.41
CA PHE A 292 8.77 -7.03 11.55
C PHE A 292 9.02 -7.73 12.89
N VAL A 293 8.69 -9.01 12.98
CA VAL A 293 9.08 -9.86 14.13
C VAL A 293 10.59 -9.95 14.22
N TYR A 294 11.28 -10.17 13.10
CA TYR A 294 12.74 -10.26 13.09
C TYR A 294 13.42 -8.92 13.41
N TYR A 295 12.86 -7.79 12.97
CA TYR A 295 13.29 -6.45 13.39
C TYR A 295 13.23 -6.31 14.91
N LYS A 296 12.10 -6.67 15.53
CA LYS A 296 11.93 -6.65 16.98
C LYS A 296 12.96 -7.52 17.69
N GLU A 297 13.19 -8.75 17.22
CA GLU A 297 14.21 -9.67 17.76
C GLU A 297 15.64 -9.10 17.66
N LYS A 298 15.90 -8.23 16.68
CA LYS A 298 17.16 -7.51 16.50
C LYS A 298 17.17 -6.10 17.11
N ASN A 299 16.24 -5.80 18.01
CA ASN A 299 16.12 -4.50 18.70
C ASN A 299 15.90 -3.31 17.74
N ILE A 300 15.30 -3.55 16.58
CA ILE A 300 14.82 -2.51 15.66
C ILE A 300 13.33 -2.30 15.96
N SER A 301 12.97 -1.12 16.48
CA SER A 301 11.59 -0.83 16.85
C SER A 301 10.72 -0.62 15.61
N VAL A 302 9.53 -1.22 15.57
CA VAL A 302 8.53 -0.98 14.51
C VAL A 302 7.32 -0.30 15.14
N ASP A 303 6.99 0.90 14.67
CA ASP A 303 5.84 1.67 15.15
C ASP A 303 4.83 1.90 14.00
N LEU A 304 3.54 1.63 14.24
CA LEU A 304 2.46 2.02 13.33
C LEU A 304 2.24 3.53 13.38
N LEU A 305 2.24 4.17 12.20
CA LEU A 305 1.94 5.59 12.04
C LEU A 305 0.71 5.76 11.13
N PRO A 306 -0.51 5.94 11.69
CA PRO A 306 -1.71 6.18 10.90
C PRO A 306 -1.59 7.48 10.12
N MET A 307 -1.74 7.43 8.80
CA MET A 307 -1.73 8.62 7.95
C MET A 307 -2.88 9.56 8.34
N SER A 308 -4.02 9.02 8.80
CA SER A 308 -5.15 9.77 9.36
C SER A 308 -4.82 10.66 10.58
N ASP A 309 -3.69 10.44 11.26
CA ASP A 309 -3.26 11.28 12.38
C ASP A 309 -2.72 12.64 11.93
N PHE A 310 -2.36 12.77 10.66
CA PHE A 310 -2.08 14.06 10.03
C PHE A 310 -3.42 14.70 9.64
N LYS A 311 -3.77 15.76 10.36
CA LYS A 311 -5.05 16.48 10.22
C LYS A 311 -4.82 17.88 9.63
N PRO A 312 -5.80 18.45 8.92
CA PRO A 312 -5.67 19.78 8.36
C PRO A 312 -5.52 20.83 9.48
N ALA A 313 -4.70 21.85 9.25
CA ALA A 313 -4.32 22.90 10.21
C ALA A 313 -5.47 23.80 10.71
N VAL A 314 -6.73 23.49 10.36
CA VAL A 314 -7.88 24.37 10.55
C VAL A 314 -9.04 23.70 11.32
N ALA A 315 -8.88 22.44 11.77
CA ALA A 315 -9.84 21.83 12.68
C ALA A 315 -9.81 22.46 14.10
N ALA A 316 -8.70 23.10 14.49
CA ALA A 316 -8.56 23.78 15.78
C ALA A 316 -9.05 25.25 15.76
N ALA A 317 -8.98 25.93 14.62
CA ALA A 317 -9.36 27.35 14.49
C ALA A 317 -10.89 27.56 14.47
N MET A 318 -11.66 26.57 14.03
CA MET A 318 -13.13 26.63 14.02
C MET A 318 -13.76 26.38 15.41
N ALA A 319 -13.07 25.65 16.30
CA ALA A 319 -13.54 25.46 17.68
C ALA A 319 -13.42 26.75 18.52
N THR A 320 -12.37 27.54 18.30
CA THR A 320 -12.17 28.83 19.01
C THR A 320 -13.08 29.95 18.47
N SER A 321 -13.41 29.93 17.17
CA SER A 321 -14.30 30.92 16.56
C SER A 321 -15.79 30.64 16.80
N ALA A 322 -16.19 29.38 17.00
CA ALA A 322 -17.52 29.04 17.50
C ALA A 322 -17.74 29.53 18.95
N SER A 323 -16.71 29.43 19.81
CA SER A 323 -16.77 29.93 21.20
C SER A 323 -16.71 31.46 21.29
N ALA A 324 -16.06 32.15 20.32
CA ALA A 324 -16.02 33.61 20.28
C ALA A 324 -17.32 34.24 19.72
N LYS A 325 -18.05 33.50 18.86
CA LYS A 325 -19.38 33.92 18.40
C LYS A 325 -20.41 33.96 19.53
N THR A 326 -20.35 33.00 20.45
CA THR A 326 -21.26 32.98 21.62
C THR A 326 -20.98 34.14 22.58
N SER A 327 -19.72 34.58 22.73
CA SER A 327 -19.37 35.72 23.59
C SER A 327 -19.74 37.08 22.99
N ALA A 328 -19.74 37.20 21.66
CA ALA A 328 -20.13 38.43 20.96
C ALA A 328 -21.66 38.61 20.94
N ASP A 329 -22.43 37.54 20.72
CA ASP A 329 -23.90 37.59 20.80
C ASP A 329 -24.39 37.87 22.23
N SER A 330 -23.65 37.44 23.27
CA SER A 330 -23.95 37.81 24.67
C SER A 330 -23.55 39.24 25.05
N MET A 331 -22.66 39.91 24.30
CA MET A 331 -22.36 41.34 24.52
C MET A 331 -23.30 42.27 23.76
N ILE A 332 -23.85 41.83 22.61
CA ILE A 332 -24.82 42.63 21.84
C ILE A 332 -26.23 42.54 22.46
N ALA A 333 -26.58 41.44 23.13
CA ALA A 333 -27.84 41.32 23.88
C ALA A 333 -27.90 42.18 25.17
N ALA A 334 -26.77 42.71 25.65
CA ALA A 334 -26.71 43.58 26.83
C ALA A 334 -26.85 45.09 26.50
N TYR A 335 -27.03 45.45 25.22
CA TYR A 335 -27.12 46.84 24.78
C TYR A 335 -28.28 47.06 23.79
N THR A 336 -29.47 46.61 24.15
CA THR A 336 -30.72 47.03 23.49
C THR A 336 -31.73 47.48 24.54
N GLY A 337 -31.53 48.72 25.00
CA GLY A 337 -32.49 49.49 25.75
C GLY A 337 -32.50 50.93 25.24
N SER A 338 -33.69 51.42 24.89
CA SER A 338 -34.10 52.79 24.59
C SER A 338 -33.59 53.47 23.30
N ASP A 339 -34.51 53.54 22.33
CA ASP A 339 -35.04 54.75 21.70
C ASP A 339 -34.14 55.77 20.97
N SER A 340 -34.42 55.81 19.65
CA SER A 340 -34.77 57.00 18.86
C SER A 340 -33.67 57.91 18.31
N ALA A 341 -33.81 58.15 16.99
CA ALA A 341 -33.13 59.14 16.15
C ALA A 341 -31.61 58.93 15.99
N ILE A 342 -31.05 58.73 14.80
CA ILE A 342 -31.12 59.64 13.66
C ILE A 342 -30.99 58.82 12.37
N ALA A 343 -32.07 58.77 11.60
CA ALA A 343 -32.06 58.42 10.19
C ALA A 343 -31.69 59.67 9.38
N LYS A 344 -30.47 59.75 8.84
CA LYS A 344 -30.14 60.56 7.65
C LYS A 344 -28.69 60.34 7.21
N ALA A 345 -28.48 59.46 6.24
CA ALA A 345 -27.44 59.57 5.20
C ALA A 345 -27.48 58.33 4.29
N MET A 346 -28.52 58.24 3.46
CA MET A 346 -28.40 57.58 2.16
C MET A 346 -28.39 58.70 1.12
N THR A 347 -27.38 58.72 0.24
CA THR A 347 -27.48 58.80 -1.23
C THR A 347 -26.15 59.31 -1.80
N ALA A 348 -25.32 58.42 -2.34
CA ALA A 348 -24.47 58.68 -3.51
C ALA A 348 -23.93 57.35 -4.08
N PRO A 349 -23.73 57.22 -5.41
CA PRO A 349 -23.85 55.95 -6.11
C PRO A 349 -22.53 55.22 -6.38
N ALA A 350 -22.66 53.89 -6.45
CA ALA A 350 -21.93 52.91 -7.25
C ALA A 350 -20.57 53.31 -7.89
N GLN A 351 -19.50 52.71 -7.38
CA GLN A 351 -18.31 52.42 -8.18
C GLN A 351 -18.07 50.90 -8.16
N LYS A 352 -18.30 50.29 -9.32
CA LYS A 352 -18.31 48.84 -9.55
C LYS A 352 -16.91 48.39 -9.99
N ASP A 353 -15.93 48.49 -9.10
CA ASP A 353 -14.61 47.89 -9.34
C ASP A 353 -14.67 46.39 -9.04
N THR A 354 -14.98 45.63 -10.08
CA THR A 354 -14.95 44.17 -10.05
C THR A 354 -13.50 43.73 -10.11
N VAL A 355 -12.80 43.79 -8.98
CA VAL A 355 -11.56 43.02 -8.79
C VAL A 355 -11.99 41.57 -8.70
N VAL A 356 -11.84 40.83 -9.80
CA VAL A 356 -11.91 39.37 -9.80
C VAL A 356 -10.72 38.87 -9.00
N ALA A 357 -10.89 38.83 -7.68
CA ALA A 357 -10.01 38.08 -6.80
C ALA A 357 -10.17 36.61 -7.18
N THR A 358 -9.24 36.10 -7.98
CA THR A 358 -9.07 34.66 -8.13
C THR A 358 -8.87 34.12 -6.71
N PRO A 359 -9.71 33.22 -6.19
CA PRO A 359 -9.49 32.68 -4.87
C PRO A 359 -8.15 31.95 -4.92
N ALA A 360 -7.15 32.51 -4.23
CA ALA A 360 -5.91 31.80 -3.95
C ALA A 360 -6.33 30.48 -3.30
N SER A 361 -6.16 29.37 -4.03
CA SER A 361 -6.43 28.04 -3.50
C SER A 361 -5.58 27.89 -2.26
N THR A 362 -6.21 28.03 -1.09
CA THR A 362 -5.54 27.91 0.20
C THR A 362 -5.22 26.44 0.36
N ARG A 363 -3.99 26.07 -0.04
CA ARG A 363 -3.49 24.71 0.09
C ARG A 363 -3.67 24.28 1.55
N THR A 364 -4.51 23.29 1.77
CA THR A 364 -4.75 22.75 3.12
C THR A 364 -3.45 22.17 3.65
N VAL A 365 -2.89 22.79 4.68
CA VAL A 365 -1.69 22.31 5.37
C VAL A 365 -2.10 21.23 6.36
N TYR A 366 -1.37 20.13 6.43
CA TYR A 366 -1.61 19.05 7.37
C TYR A 366 -0.47 18.96 8.37
N HIS A 367 -0.80 18.78 9.64
CA HIS A 367 0.17 18.53 10.70
C HIS A 367 -0.25 17.29 11.49
N TYR A 368 0.71 16.60 12.07
CA TYR A 368 0.41 15.57 13.07
C TYR A 368 -0.50 16.18 14.16
N GLY A 369 -1.62 15.54 14.49
CA GLY A 369 -2.59 16.06 15.45
C GLY A 369 -3.34 17.33 15.05
N GLY A 370 -3.11 17.89 13.86
CA GLY A 370 -3.83 19.06 13.34
C GLY A 370 -3.19 20.42 13.66
N GLY A 371 -1.98 20.45 14.23
CA GLY A 371 -1.21 21.68 14.35
C GLY A 371 0.27 21.46 14.72
N PRO A 372 1.14 22.46 14.49
CA PRO A 372 2.56 22.38 14.86
C PRO A 372 2.81 22.12 16.36
N SER A 373 1.85 22.50 17.22
CA SER A 373 1.91 22.28 18.67
C SER A 373 1.85 20.81 19.10
N TYR A 374 1.50 19.89 18.19
CA TYR A 374 1.46 18.45 18.45
C TYR A 374 2.75 17.72 18.12
N TRP A 375 3.76 18.37 17.53
CA TRP A 375 5.06 17.74 17.28
C TRP A 375 5.71 17.17 18.56
N PRO A 376 5.67 17.83 19.74
CA PRO A 376 6.18 17.23 20.97
C PRO A 376 5.44 15.96 21.41
N ILE A 377 4.17 15.80 21.01
CA ILE A 377 3.40 14.57 21.25
C ILE A 377 3.88 13.48 20.29
N PHE A 378 4.14 13.81 19.02
CA PHE A 378 4.74 12.86 18.08
C PHE A 378 6.02 12.26 18.66
N PHE A 379 6.97 13.10 19.10
CA PHE A 379 8.25 12.65 19.66
C PHE A 379 8.11 11.93 21.02
N GLY A 380 7.00 12.13 21.72
CA GLY A 380 6.66 11.35 22.91
C GLY A 380 6.11 9.96 22.58
N ASN A 381 5.29 9.84 21.54
CA ASN A 381 4.66 8.59 21.11
C ASN A 381 5.65 7.69 20.35
N TYR A 382 6.36 8.30 19.41
CA TYR A 382 7.36 7.67 18.59
C TYR A 382 8.68 8.17 19.17
N ASN A 383 9.39 7.32 19.92
CA ASN A 383 10.68 7.57 20.59
C ASN A 383 11.84 8.04 19.64
N THR A 384 11.55 8.77 18.57
CA THR A 384 12.49 9.36 17.62
C THR A 384 13.21 10.52 18.30
N PRO A 385 14.55 10.58 18.25
CA PRO A 385 15.30 11.67 18.86
C PRO A 385 14.99 12.99 18.14
N SER A 386 14.86 14.09 18.91
CA SER A 386 14.47 15.41 18.39
C SER A 386 15.35 16.52 18.95
N THR A 387 15.75 17.43 18.07
CA THR A 387 16.56 18.64 18.42
C THR A 387 15.83 19.59 19.37
N ILE A 388 14.52 19.43 19.50
CA ILE A 388 13.65 20.34 20.23
C ILE A 388 13.70 20.00 21.72
N ARG A 389 14.47 20.78 22.48
CA ARG A 389 14.17 20.96 23.91
C ARG A 389 12.75 21.51 23.99
N ARG A 390 11.83 20.77 24.61
CA ARG A 390 10.46 21.24 24.89
C ARG A 390 10.59 22.67 25.47
N PRO A 391 10.16 23.71 24.76
CA PRO A 391 10.28 25.04 25.33
C PRO A 391 9.42 25.04 26.59
N GLY A 392 10.00 25.43 27.72
CA GLY A 392 9.28 25.47 28.99
C GLY A 392 7.99 26.26 28.81
N GLY A 393 6.84 25.66 29.13
CA GLY A 393 5.53 26.32 29.05
C GLY A 393 4.60 25.87 27.92
N TYR A 394 5.02 25.02 26.98
CA TYR A 394 4.07 24.43 26.01
C TYR A 394 3.21 23.36 26.68
N ARG A 395 2.00 23.74 27.09
CA ARG A 395 0.95 22.77 27.45
C ARG A 395 0.43 22.16 26.15
N ALA A 396 0.88 20.95 25.85
CA ALA A 396 0.35 20.21 24.72
C ALA A 396 -1.19 20.08 24.89
N PRO A 397 -1.98 20.16 23.80
CA PRO A 397 -3.41 19.97 23.87
C PRO A 397 -3.73 18.62 24.56
N SER A 398 -4.72 18.61 25.45
CA SER A 398 -5.04 17.41 26.26
C SER A 398 -5.51 16.21 25.45
N GLN A 399 -5.90 16.42 24.18
CA GLN A 399 -6.42 15.40 23.28
C GLN A 399 -5.69 15.44 21.94
N GLY A 400 -4.47 14.91 21.93
CA GLY A 400 -3.74 14.59 20.69
C GLY A 400 -3.92 13.13 20.27
N PRO A 401 -3.53 12.78 19.03
CA PRO A 401 -3.48 11.39 18.63
C PRO A 401 -2.53 10.61 19.54
N SER A 402 -3.02 9.52 20.15
CA SER A 402 -2.21 8.59 20.94
C SER A 402 -1.51 7.59 20.03
N LYS A 403 -0.33 7.11 20.43
CA LYS A 403 0.34 6.02 19.72
C LYS A 403 -0.60 4.79 19.65
N PRO A 404 -0.79 4.16 18.48
CA PRO A 404 -1.42 2.84 18.44
C PRO A 404 -0.66 1.84 19.31
N GLU A 405 -1.38 1.03 20.07
CA GLU A 405 -0.78 -0.11 20.75
C GLU A 405 -0.50 -1.19 19.71
N TYR A 406 0.76 -1.24 19.26
CA TYR A 406 1.21 -2.22 18.27
C TYR A 406 2.57 -2.77 18.68
N LYS A 407 2.68 -4.09 18.59
CA LYS A 407 3.92 -4.83 18.77
C LYS A 407 3.93 -5.93 17.73
N PRO A 408 4.98 -6.02 16.90
CA PRO A 408 5.13 -7.18 16.02
C PRO A 408 5.12 -8.47 16.84
N GLU A 409 4.26 -9.40 16.47
CA GLU A 409 4.12 -10.71 17.10
C GLU A 409 4.01 -11.77 16.01
N ARG A 410 4.71 -12.89 16.21
CA ARG A 410 4.70 -14.00 15.27
C ARG A 410 3.29 -14.58 15.24
N ARG A 411 2.66 -14.57 14.06
CA ARG A 411 1.32 -15.11 13.84
C ARG A 411 1.29 -16.03 12.63
N PRO A 412 0.36 -16.99 12.55
CA PRO A 412 0.10 -17.68 11.31
C PRO A 412 -0.26 -16.66 10.22
N THR A 413 0.50 -16.69 9.13
CA THR A 413 0.27 -15.88 7.92
C THR A 413 0.18 -16.78 6.71
N LEU A 414 -0.32 -16.25 5.60
CA LEU A 414 -0.28 -16.93 4.30
C LEU A 414 1.13 -17.41 3.90
N PHE A 415 2.19 -16.82 4.49
CA PHE A 415 3.60 -17.11 4.20
C PHE A 415 4.32 -17.94 5.29
N SER A 416 3.68 -18.18 6.44
CA SER A 416 4.31 -18.74 7.65
C SER A 416 4.77 -20.21 7.55
N SER A 417 4.34 -20.96 6.52
CA SER A 417 4.64 -22.40 6.41
C SER A 417 5.95 -22.74 5.67
N ARG A 418 6.71 -21.75 5.17
CA ARG A 418 7.78 -22.01 4.18
C ARG A 418 9.11 -21.28 4.40
N THR A 419 9.44 -20.92 5.63
CA THR A 419 10.80 -20.45 5.97
C THR A 419 11.80 -21.63 5.96
N VAL A 420 12.05 -22.24 4.80
CA VAL A 420 13.10 -23.26 4.65
C VAL A 420 14.40 -22.55 4.28
N GLY A 421 15.29 -22.43 5.27
CA GLY A 421 16.71 -22.17 5.04
C GLY A 421 17.14 -20.70 5.03
N SER A 422 18.01 -20.39 6.00
CA SER A 422 18.78 -19.15 6.17
C SER A 422 18.05 -17.95 6.77
N GLN A 423 18.60 -17.50 7.91
CA GLN A 423 18.22 -16.33 8.73
C GLN A 423 18.48 -14.97 8.03
N THR A 424 18.29 -14.92 6.71
CA THR A 424 18.54 -13.80 5.82
C THR A 424 17.26 -13.44 5.07
N SER A 425 16.17 -13.11 5.77
CA SER A 425 14.96 -12.57 5.13
C SER A 425 15.22 -11.15 4.64
N GLY A 426 14.93 -10.84 3.39
CA GLY A 426 15.02 -9.48 2.85
C GLY A 426 14.93 -9.40 1.32
N VAL A 427 15.31 -10.48 0.62
CA VAL A 427 15.11 -10.63 -0.83
C VAL A 427 14.88 -12.12 -1.13
N GLY A 428 13.75 -12.47 -1.73
CA GLY A 428 13.47 -13.85 -2.20
C GLY A 428 12.55 -14.70 -1.32
N LYS A 429 11.52 -14.12 -0.71
CA LYS A 429 10.46 -14.91 -0.05
C LYS A 429 9.80 -15.85 -1.06
N GLN A 430 9.65 -17.12 -0.70
CA GLN A 430 8.93 -18.07 -1.54
C GLN A 430 7.43 -17.73 -1.51
N LYS A 431 6.84 -17.60 -2.70
CA LYS A 431 5.38 -17.42 -2.85
C LYS A 431 4.66 -18.70 -2.38
N PRO A 432 3.51 -18.59 -1.68
CA PRO A 432 2.63 -19.73 -1.42
C PRO A 432 2.23 -20.41 -2.73
N THR A 433 1.88 -21.71 -2.68
CA THR A 433 1.37 -22.40 -3.86
C THR A 433 0.10 -21.70 -4.36
N GLY A 434 0.03 -21.41 -5.66
CA GLY A 434 -1.09 -20.68 -6.27
C GLY A 434 -1.02 -19.15 -6.18
N PHE A 435 -0.10 -18.58 -5.41
CA PHE A 435 0.00 -17.11 -5.28
C PHE A 435 0.66 -16.48 -6.51
N GLY A 436 -0.04 -15.54 -7.14
CA GLY A 436 0.43 -14.91 -8.38
C GLY A 436 0.55 -15.92 -9.52
N ARG A 437 -0.30 -16.95 -9.52
CA ARG A 437 -0.38 -17.94 -10.60
C ARG A 437 -1.69 -17.77 -11.35
N VAL A 438 -1.65 -18.01 -12.65
CA VAL A 438 -2.80 -17.99 -13.54
C VAL A 438 -2.83 -19.28 -14.33
N SER A 439 -4.03 -19.85 -14.52
CA SER A 439 -4.19 -21.03 -15.35
C SER A 439 -4.31 -20.61 -16.81
N ALA A 440 -3.59 -21.31 -17.68
CA ALA A 440 -3.55 -20.97 -19.09
C ALA A 440 -3.60 -22.24 -19.95
N ASN A 441 -4.40 -22.19 -21.00
CA ASN A 441 -4.42 -23.20 -22.04
C ASN A 441 -3.29 -22.91 -23.01
N VAL A 442 -2.32 -23.79 -23.06
CA VAL A 442 -1.17 -23.67 -23.96
C VAL A 442 -1.40 -24.56 -25.18
N ASN A 443 -1.11 -24.05 -26.38
CA ASN A 443 -1.10 -24.89 -27.58
C ASN A 443 0.21 -25.71 -27.68
N SER A 444 0.28 -26.57 -28.69
CA SER A 444 1.46 -27.39 -28.99
C SER A 444 2.76 -26.60 -29.16
N ASP A 445 2.67 -25.31 -29.50
CA ASP A 445 3.81 -24.42 -29.74
C ASP A 445 4.25 -23.67 -28.47
N GLY A 446 3.60 -23.92 -27.33
CA GLY A 446 3.90 -23.22 -26.08
C GLY A 446 3.31 -21.81 -25.98
N ASN A 447 2.41 -21.43 -26.90
CA ASN A 447 1.67 -20.17 -26.88
C ASN A 447 0.36 -20.34 -26.11
N VAL A 448 0.01 -19.38 -25.26
CA VAL A 448 -1.28 -19.42 -24.58
C VAL A 448 -2.35 -18.99 -25.56
N THR A 449 -3.35 -19.86 -25.70
CA THR A 449 -4.50 -19.65 -26.57
C THR A 449 -5.69 -19.06 -25.81
N ARG A 450 -5.70 -19.26 -24.49
CA ARG A 450 -6.67 -18.70 -23.57
C ARG A 450 -6.07 -18.72 -22.17
N VAL A 451 -6.01 -17.57 -21.50
CA VAL A 451 -5.87 -17.57 -20.05
C VAL A 451 -7.21 -18.01 -19.50
N ARG A 452 -7.27 -19.22 -18.95
CA ARG A 452 -8.43 -19.65 -18.19
C ARG A 452 -8.19 -19.17 -16.78
N GLN A 453 -8.77 -18.02 -16.45
CA GLN A 453 -8.93 -17.68 -15.04
C GLN A 453 -9.84 -18.79 -14.46
N SER A 454 -9.32 -19.55 -13.49
CA SER A 454 -9.64 -20.97 -13.31
C SER A 454 -10.98 -21.16 -12.59
N ARG A 455 -11.42 -22.43 -12.49
CA ARG A 455 -12.60 -22.84 -11.73
C ARG A 455 -12.12 -23.45 -10.43
N ASN A 456 -12.30 -22.74 -9.32
CA ASN A 456 -12.48 -23.25 -7.95
C ASN A 456 -11.84 -24.62 -7.68
N TYR A 457 -10.54 -24.65 -7.36
CA TYR A 457 -9.99 -25.76 -6.58
C TYR A 457 -10.39 -25.58 -5.12
N SER A 458 -11.57 -26.07 -4.77
CA SER A 458 -11.96 -26.32 -3.39
C SER A 458 -10.97 -27.30 -2.76
N SER A 459 -10.10 -26.79 -1.88
CA SER A 459 -9.24 -27.59 -1.00
C SER A 459 -10.08 -28.18 0.13
N THR A 460 -11.00 -29.09 -0.19
CA THR A 460 -11.58 -30.00 0.81
C THR A 460 -11.03 -31.39 0.57
N GLY A 461 -10.03 -31.74 1.38
CA GLY A 461 -9.50 -33.09 1.46
C GLY A 461 -10.60 -34.06 1.84
N THR A 462 -11.00 -34.91 0.90
CA THR A 462 -11.63 -36.18 1.21
C THR A 462 -10.65 -37.29 0.84
N SER A 463 -10.13 -37.92 1.88
CA SER A 463 -9.36 -39.16 1.82
C SER A 463 -10.17 -40.22 1.08
N ARG A 464 -9.77 -40.50 -0.15
CA ARG A 464 -10.33 -41.59 -0.95
C ARG A 464 -9.76 -42.89 -0.42
N ALA A 465 -10.50 -43.54 0.48
CA ALA A 465 -10.24 -44.89 0.92
C ALA A 465 -10.25 -45.83 -0.28
N SER A 466 -9.13 -46.53 -0.45
CA SER A 466 -8.97 -47.68 -1.33
C SER A 466 -10.01 -48.75 -0.98
N ARG A 467 -10.89 -49.07 -1.92
CA ARG A 467 -11.76 -50.25 -1.82
C ARG A 467 -11.40 -51.22 -2.93
N SER A 468 -10.78 -52.30 -2.49
CA SER A 468 -10.43 -53.48 -3.24
C SER A 468 -11.64 -54.10 -3.93
N THR A 469 -11.43 -54.50 -5.17
CA THR A 469 -12.23 -55.43 -5.95
C THR A 469 -12.28 -56.78 -5.25
N SER A 470 -13.47 -57.24 -4.88
CA SER A 470 -13.75 -58.66 -4.72
C SER A 470 -15.10 -58.97 -5.36
N THR A 471 -14.99 -59.84 -6.35
CA THR A 471 -16.06 -60.47 -7.12
C THR A 471 -16.66 -61.63 -6.32
N SER A 472 -17.93 -61.92 -6.64
CA SER A 472 -18.59 -63.24 -6.66
C SER A 472 -19.67 -63.59 -5.61
N SER A 473 -20.78 -64.04 -6.21
CA SER A 473 -21.72 -65.11 -5.84
C SER A 473 -22.73 -64.93 -4.70
N SER A 474 -23.94 -64.61 -5.16
CA SER A 474 -25.23 -65.24 -4.83
C SER A 474 -25.27 -66.46 -3.90
N SER A 475 -26.17 -66.43 -2.91
CA SER A 475 -27.13 -67.53 -2.67
C SER A 475 -28.27 -67.12 -1.73
N ARG A 476 -29.47 -67.56 -2.09
CA ARG A 476 -30.73 -67.52 -1.33
C ARG A 476 -30.65 -68.42 -0.10
N SER A 477 -31.28 -68.04 1.02
CA SER A 477 -32.19 -68.93 1.77
C SER A 477 -32.90 -68.20 2.92
N SER A 478 -34.15 -68.61 3.07
CA SER A 478 -35.29 -68.23 3.91
C SER A 478 -35.25 -68.54 5.42
N ARG A 479 -36.26 -67.99 6.13
CA ARG A 479 -36.87 -68.37 7.44
C ARG A 479 -36.09 -67.98 8.71
N SER A 480 -36.68 -67.63 9.85
CA SER A 480 -38.04 -67.34 10.32
C SER A 480 -37.94 -66.93 11.81
N TYR A 481 -38.82 -66.03 12.28
CA TYR A 481 -39.34 -65.85 13.65
C TYR A 481 -38.48 -66.21 14.88
N ARG A 482 -38.23 -65.21 15.76
CA ARG A 482 -38.57 -65.34 17.19
C ARG A 482 -38.64 -63.99 17.92
N SER A 483 -39.66 -63.89 18.76
CA SER A 483 -40.09 -62.82 19.65
C SER A 483 -39.29 -62.72 20.95
N SER A 484 -39.19 -61.52 21.52
CA SER A 484 -39.32 -61.18 22.96
C SER A 484 -39.10 -59.65 23.10
N SER A 485 -40.05 -58.79 23.47
CA SER A 485 -40.88 -58.63 24.67
C SER A 485 -40.19 -57.99 25.88
N SER A 486 -40.62 -56.74 26.19
CA SER A 486 -40.75 -56.11 27.54
C SER A 486 -39.44 -55.63 28.20
N LYS A 487 -39.32 -54.53 28.98
CA LYS A 487 -40.16 -53.68 29.86
C LYS A 487 -39.46 -52.30 29.97
N SER A 488 -40.07 -51.12 29.85
CA SER A 488 -40.95 -50.35 30.77
C SER A 488 -40.36 -49.97 32.15
N SER A 489 -40.10 -48.67 32.38
CA SER A 489 -40.43 -47.86 33.59
C SER A 489 -39.69 -46.51 33.49
N SER A 490 -40.33 -45.35 33.28
CA SER A 490 -41.04 -44.50 34.28
C SER A 490 -40.16 -44.13 35.48
N SER A 491 -40.14 -42.93 36.06
CA SER A 491 -40.73 -41.60 35.86
C SER A 491 -40.30 -40.80 37.12
N ARG A 492 -40.61 -39.50 37.15
CA ARG A 492 -40.63 -38.62 38.34
C ARG A 492 -39.28 -38.13 38.90
N SER A 493 -39.16 -36.95 39.46
CA SER A 493 -39.86 -35.64 39.46
C SER A 493 -39.29 -34.89 40.65
N SER A 494 -39.44 -33.55 40.63
CA SER A 494 -39.48 -32.67 41.81
C SER A 494 -38.13 -32.37 42.48
N SER A 495 -37.85 -31.19 43.02
CA SER A 495 -38.45 -29.85 43.00
C SER A 495 -37.75 -29.08 44.11
N GLY A 496 -37.67 -27.76 44.00
CA GLY A 496 -37.58 -26.86 45.15
C GLY A 496 -36.33 -25.97 45.08
N ARG A 497 -36.43 -24.70 44.66
CA ARG A 497 -36.87 -23.52 45.47
C ARG A 497 -35.93 -23.28 46.66
N SER A 498 -35.52 -22.07 47.01
CA SER A 498 -35.96 -20.70 46.71
C SER A 498 -34.93 -19.76 47.35
N GLY A 499 -34.54 -18.66 46.71
CA GLY A 499 -35.10 -17.32 46.99
C GLY A 499 -34.09 -16.49 47.81
N SER A 500 -34.10 -15.16 47.87
CA SER A 500 -34.89 -14.11 47.22
C SER A 500 -34.35 -12.74 47.70
N PHE A 501 -34.73 -11.68 46.98
CA PHE A 501 -34.77 -10.24 47.33
C PHE A 501 -33.47 -9.40 47.22
N GLY A 502 -33.50 -8.17 46.66
CA GLY A 502 -34.64 -7.26 46.48
C GLY A 502 -34.50 -6.20 45.37
N ARG A 503 -35.68 -5.68 45.01
CA ARG A 503 -36.02 -4.50 44.18
C ARG A 503 -35.47 -3.21 44.83
N SER A 504 -35.42 -2.00 44.26
CA SER A 504 -36.29 -1.19 43.37
C SER A 504 -35.48 0.13 43.12
N ARG A 505 -35.75 1.10 42.24
CA ARG A 505 -37.00 1.71 41.75
C ARG A 505 -36.63 2.70 40.62
N SER A 506 -37.59 2.92 39.73
CA SER A 506 -37.68 3.91 38.66
C SER A 506 -37.91 5.35 39.14
N SER A 507 -37.54 6.34 38.32
CA SER A 507 -38.37 7.52 38.06
C SER A 507 -37.94 8.27 36.78
N SER A 508 -38.90 8.41 35.87
CA SER A 508 -38.98 9.32 34.73
C SER A 508 -39.44 10.73 35.16
N SER A 509 -39.00 11.79 34.46
CA SER A 509 -39.84 12.86 33.85
C SER A 509 -39.11 14.22 33.77
N SER A 510 -38.90 14.72 32.55
CA SER A 510 -39.34 16.03 32.01
C SER A 510 -38.56 16.34 30.73
#